data_AF-A0A4R6SB89-F1
#
_entry.id   AF-A0A4R6SB89-F1
#
_cell.length_a   1.000
_cell.length_b   1.000
_cell.length_c   1.000
_cell.angle_alpha   90.00
_cell.angle_beta   90.00
_cell.angle_gamma   90.00
#
_symmetry.space_group_name_H-M   'P 1'
#
loop_
_entity.id
_entity.type
_entity.pdbx_description
1 polymer ?
#
loop_
_entity_poly.entity_id
_entity_poly.type
_entity_poly.pdbx_seq_one_letter_code
_entity_poly.pdbx_strand_id
1 'polypeptide(L)'
;MLRAGLRVSLGALVAVPLTAVAGCTSDPGQKAPDPLEPLARQARQDAADANAIAAALPDLAGPATAIAKGRTEHATALQAEIDRLNPPPSGQKPPAAAPAAAPKSTSAAKKKLQAAMTKGRQQAAALVASVPRNRAGLLGSVSAGCASLHEVIS
;
A
#
# COMPACT_ATOMS: atom_id res chain seq x y z
N MET A 1 -27.41 -34.60 42.53
CA MET A 1 -28.22 -35.48 41.66
C MET A 1 -28.14 -34.96 40.23
N LEU A 2 -27.75 -35.88 39.36
CA LEU A 2 -27.39 -35.81 37.94
C LEU A 2 -28.29 -34.92 37.05
N ARG A 3 -27.69 -34.09 36.19
CA ARG A 3 -28.20 -33.85 34.83
C ARG A 3 -27.04 -33.77 33.84
N ALA A 4 -26.84 -34.89 33.16
CA ALA A 4 -26.04 -35.05 31.97
C ALA A 4 -26.60 -34.23 30.80
N GLY A 5 -25.73 -33.78 29.91
CA GLY A 5 -26.13 -33.07 28.69
C GLY A 5 -24.97 -32.83 27.74
N LEU A 6 -24.28 -33.90 27.31
CA LEU A 6 -23.38 -33.87 26.15
C LEU A 6 -24.25 -33.84 24.87
N ARG A 7 -24.05 -32.84 24.00
CA ARG A 7 -24.45 -32.92 22.59
C ARG A 7 -23.31 -32.43 21.70
N VAL A 8 -22.70 -33.43 21.07
CA VAL A 8 -21.72 -33.35 19.98
C VAL A 8 -22.34 -32.58 18.81
N SER A 9 -21.62 -31.59 18.28
CA SER A 9 -21.94 -30.98 16.99
C SER A 9 -20.87 -31.41 15.99
N LEU A 10 -21.30 -32.23 15.03
CA LEU A 10 -20.53 -32.84 13.97
C LEU A 10 -20.11 -31.77 12.95
N GLY A 11 -18.85 -31.79 12.52
CA GLY A 11 -18.26 -30.81 11.63
C GLY A 11 -18.86 -30.80 10.22
N ALA A 12 -19.02 -29.60 9.67
CA ALA A 12 -19.21 -29.38 8.24
C ALA A 12 -17.86 -28.95 7.65
N LEU A 13 -17.12 -29.91 7.10
CA LEU A 13 -15.98 -29.64 6.21
C LEU A 13 -16.53 -29.10 4.90
N VAL A 14 -16.56 -27.77 4.76
CA VAL A 14 -16.76 -27.13 3.46
C VAL A 14 -15.46 -27.28 2.69
N ALA A 15 -15.43 -28.22 1.74
CA ALA A 15 -14.36 -28.33 0.76
C ALA A 15 -14.40 -27.08 -0.13
N VAL A 16 -13.49 -26.14 0.14
CA VAL A 16 -13.21 -25.03 -0.77
C VAL A 16 -12.42 -25.59 -1.95
N PRO A 17 -12.90 -25.48 -3.20
CA PRO A 17 -12.10 -25.86 -4.35
C PRO A 17 -10.88 -24.93 -4.43
N LEU A 18 -9.70 -25.47 -4.17
CA LEU A 18 -8.43 -24.84 -4.51
C LEU A 18 -8.37 -24.74 -6.03
N THR A 19 -8.76 -23.59 -6.57
CA THR A 19 -8.44 -23.23 -7.94
C THR A 19 -6.92 -23.10 -8.04
N ALA A 20 -6.30 -24.15 -8.59
CA ALA A 20 -4.90 -24.14 -9.00
C ALA A 20 -4.75 -23.05 -10.06
N VAL A 21 -4.35 -21.85 -9.63
CA VAL A 21 -3.70 -20.90 -10.54
C VAL A 21 -2.50 -21.62 -11.12
N ALA A 22 -2.47 -21.73 -12.44
CA ALA A 22 -1.32 -22.17 -13.21
C ALA A 22 -0.17 -21.19 -12.93
N GLY A 23 0.55 -21.44 -11.85
CA GLY A 23 1.76 -20.73 -11.51
C GLY A 23 2.85 -21.20 -12.46
N CYS A 24 3.29 -20.30 -13.33
CA CYS A 24 4.54 -20.44 -14.07
C CYS A 24 5.61 -21.00 -13.12
N THR A 25 6.28 -22.05 -13.56
CA THR A 25 7.33 -22.73 -12.80
C THR A 25 8.29 -21.69 -12.25
N SER A 26 8.33 -21.50 -10.93
CA SER A 26 9.36 -20.66 -10.33
C SER A 26 10.67 -21.41 -10.49
N ASP A 27 11.62 -20.83 -11.23
CA ASP A 27 13.01 -21.30 -11.22
C ASP A 27 13.46 -21.34 -9.74
N PRO A 28 13.93 -22.49 -9.22
CA PRO A 28 14.33 -22.62 -7.81
C PRO A 28 15.44 -21.63 -7.37
N GLY A 29 16.03 -20.86 -8.29
CA GLY A 29 16.94 -19.75 -8.00
C GLY A 29 16.29 -18.35 -7.88
N GLN A 30 15.05 -18.14 -8.31
CA GLN A 30 14.44 -16.80 -8.37
C GLN A 30 13.80 -16.43 -7.02
N LYS A 31 14.41 -15.50 -6.29
CA LYS A 31 13.81 -14.94 -5.06
C LYS A 31 12.46 -14.29 -5.40
N ALA A 32 11.41 -14.68 -4.69
CA ALA A 32 10.10 -14.04 -4.84
C ALA A 32 10.23 -12.52 -4.58
N PRO A 33 9.51 -11.65 -5.35
CA PRO A 33 9.53 -10.22 -5.14
C PRO A 33 9.13 -9.82 -3.71
N ASP A 34 9.75 -8.78 -3.16
CA ASP A 34 9.40 -8.29 -1.81
C ASP A 34 7.93 -7.81 -1.78
N PRO A 35 7.10 -8.27 -0.82
CA PRO A 35 5.69 -7.90 -0.75
C PRO A 35 5.43 -6.41 -0.52
N LEU A 36 6.43 -5.64 -0.03
CA LEU A 36 6.31 -4.19 0.14
C LEU A 36 6.52 -3.41 -1.16
N GLU A 37 7.13 -4.01 -2.18
CA GLU A 37 7.50 -3.33 -3.43
C GLU A 37 6.29 -2.71 -4.16
N PRO A 38 5.13 -3.38 -4.30
CA PRO A 38 3.95 -2.76 -4.91
C PRO A 38 3.46 -1.52 -4.15
N LEU A 39 3.54 -1.54 -2.82
CA LEU A 39 3.11 -0.42 -1.98
C LEU A 39 4.10 0.75 -2.07
N ALA A 40 5.41 0.47 -2.13
CA ALA A 40 6.44 1.49 -2.33
C ALA A 40 6.29 2.19 -3.69
N ARG A 41 6.05 1.42 -4.77
CA ARG A 41 5.77 1.97 -6.10
C ARG A 41 4.50 2.83 -6.11
N GLN A 42 3.42 2.35 -5.48
CA GLN A 42 2.18 3.13 -5.38
C GLN A 42 2.42 4.47 -4.65
N ALA A 43 3.17 4.46 -3.55
CA ALA A 43 3.50 5.68 -2.81
C ALA A 43 4.28 6.70 -3.67
N ARG A 44 5.24 6.23 -4.48
CA ARG A 44 5.93 7.09 -5.46
C ARG A 44 4.98 7.68 -6.50
N GLN A 45 4.08 6.86 -7.03
CA GLN A 45 3.08 7.33 -8.01
C GLN A 45 2.12 8.36 -7.40
N ASP A 46 1.62 8.12 -6.18
CA ASP A 46 0.75 9.06 -5.49
C ASP A 46 1.46 10.40 -5.26
N ALA A 47 2.75 10.36 -4.89
CA ALA A 47 3.54 11.57 -4.69
C ALA A 47 3.74 12.35 -6.00
N ALA A 48 4.06 11.65 -7.10
CA ALA A 48 4.20 12.27 -8.42
C ALA A 48 2.88 12.91 -8.88
N ASP A 49 1.77 12.18 -8.79
CA ASP A 49 0.44 12.67 -9.16
C ASP A 49 0.02 13.88 -8.31
N ALA A 50 0.31 13.86 -7.01
CA ALA A 50 0.01 14.97 -6.11
C ALA A 50 0.86 16.22 -6.43
N ASN A 51 2.14 16.06 -6.76
CA ASN A 51 2.97 17.17 -7.25
C ASN A 51 2.43 17.76 -8.57
N ALA A 52 2.00 16.91 -9.51
CA ALA A 52 1.41 17.38 -10.76
C ALA A 52 0.10 18.15 -10.53
N ILE A 53 -0.73 17.69 -9.60
CA ILE A 53 -1.95 18.41 -9.19
C ILE A 53 -1.61 19.74 -8.54
N ALA A 54 -0.62 19.78 -7.63
CA ALA A 54 -0.21 21.02 -6.97
C ALA A 54 0.27 22.08 -7.96
N ALA A 55 0.99 21.66 -9.01
CA ALA A 55 1.46 22.54 -10.07
C ALA A 55 0.33 23.02 -11.00
N ALA A 56 -0.66 22.18 -11.27
CA ALA A 56 -1.73 22.48 -12.24
C ALA A 56 -2.92 23.23 -11.63
N LEU A 57 -3.18 23.07 -10.33
CA LEU A 57 -4.38 23.58 -9.65
C LEU A 57 -4.00 24.36 -8.39
N PRO A 58 -3.83 25.70 -8.49
CA PRO A 58 -3.41 26.54 -7.36
C PRO A 58 -4.27 26.39 -6.10
N ASP A 59 -5.59 26.22 -6.26
CA ASP A 59 -6.54 26.02 -5.14
C ASP A 59 -6.25 24.76 -4.31
N LEU A 60 -5.56 23.77 -4.89
CA LEU A 60 -5.18 22.54 -4.21
C LEU A 60 -3.68 22.47 -3.89
N ALA A 61 -2.89 23.51 -4.20
CA ALA A 61 -1.43 23.46 -4.10
C ALA A 61 -0.96 23.05 -2.70
N GLY A 62 -1.46 23.70 -1.64
CA GLY A 62 -1.10 23.37 -0.26
C GLY A 62 -1.41 21.91 0.13
N PRO A 63 -2.68 21.49 0.08
CA PRO A 63 -3.06 20.10 0.37
C PRO A 63 -2.34 19.06 -0.49
N ALA A 64 -2.19 19.30 -1.79
CA ALA A 64 -1.54 18.36 -2.70
C ALA A 64 -0.03 18.26 -2.44
N THR A 65 0.65 19.37 -2.11
CA THR A 65 2.06 19.34 -1.68
C THR A 65 2.24 18.57 -0.37
N ALA A 66 1.32 18.72 0.60
CA ALA A 66 1.36 17.95 1.84
C ALA A 66 1.23 16.43 1.57
N ILE A 67 0.31 16.04 0.69
CA ILE A 67 0.17 14.65 0.23
C ILE A 67 1.45 14.18 -0.46
N ALA A 68 2.01 14.96 -1.38
CA ALA A 68 3.23 14.59 -2.09
C ALA A 68 4.38 14.32 -1.13
N LYS A 69 4.62 15.22 -0.17
CA LYS A 69 5.65 15.06 0.87
C LYS A 69 5.43 13.78 1.69
N GLY A 70 4.23 13.59 2.23
CA GLY A 70 3.93 12.42 3.05
C GLY A 70 4.05 11.11 2.28
N ARG A 71 3.64 11.07 1.00
CA ARG A 71 3.77 9.87 0.15
C ARG A 71 5.21 9.62 -0.27
N THR A 72 6.04 10.65 -0.47
CA THR A 72 7.48 10.50 -0.64
C THR A 72 8.14 9.90 0.61
N GLU A 73 7.79 10.38 1.81
CA GLU A 73 8.32 9.83 3.06
C GLU A 73 7.95 8.36 3.25
N HIS A 74 6.68 8.00 2.99
CA HIS A 74 6.24 6.60 3.00
C HIS A 74 7.00 5.75 1.98
N ALA A 75 7.18 6.23 0.75
CA ALA A 75 7.92 5.52 -0.29
C ALA A 75 9.38 5.25 0.11
N THR A 76 10.04 6.25 0.69
CA THR A 76 11.42 6.13 1.18
C THR A 76 11.52 5.11 2.32
N ALA A 77 10.61 5.18 3.30
CA ALA A 77 10.63 4.25 4.43
C ALA A 77 10.36 2.81 4.00
N LEU A 78 9.39 2.60 3.09
CA LEU A 78 9.11 1.28 2.51
C LEU A 78 10.31 0.76 1.73
N GLN A 79 10.94 1.60 0.90
CA GLN A 79 12.12 1.21 0.15
C GLN A 79 13.29 0.85 1.06
N ALA A 80 13.56 1.64 2.09
CA ALA A 80 14.64 1.36 3.03
C ALA A 80 14.47 -0.03 3.68
N GLU A 81 13.23 -0.42 4.00
CA GLU A 81 12.95 -1.74 4.56
C GLU A 81 13.04 -2.88 3.53
N ILE A 82 12.74 -2.61 2.25
CA ILE A 82 12.99 -3.54 1.13
C ILE A 82 14.50 -3.74 0.97
N ASP A 83 15.26 -2.66 0.85
CA ASP A 83 16.71 -2.66 0.64
C ASP A 83 17.46 -3.30 1.81
N ARG A 84 16.93 -3.17 3.04
CA ARG A 84 17.48 -3.85 4.23
C ARG A 84 17.48 -5.38 4.10
N LEU A 85 16.46 -5.96 3.45
CA LEU A 85 16.37 -7.41 3.22
C LEU A 85 16.90 -7.85 1.84
N ASN A 86 16.90 -6.92 0.88
CA ASN A 86 17.29 -7.15 -0.50
C ASN A 86 18.12 -5.96 -0.99
N PRO A 87 19.39 -5.83 -0.56
CA PRO A 87 20.22 -4.70 -0.95
C PRO A 87 20.32 -4.61 -2.47
N PRO A 88 20.06 -3.44 -3.08
CA PRO A 88 20.22 -3.28 -4.51
C PRO A 88 21.71 -3.36 -4.90
N PRO A 89 22.02 -3.68 -6.16
CA PRO A 89 23.36 -3.45 -6.70
C PRO A 89 23.83 -2.02 -6.42
N SER A 90 25.12 -1.87 -6.12
CA SER A 90 25.71 -0.59 -5.70
C SER A 90 25.30 0.58 -6.61
N GLY A 91 24.71 1.61 -6.01
CA GLY A 91 24.29 2.83 -6.72
C GLY A 91 22.96 2.75 -7.46
N GLN A 92 22.30 1.58 -7.50
CA GLN A 92 21.00 1.44 -8.13
C GLN A 92 19.90 2.04 -7.24
N LYS A 93 19.20 3.03 -7.77
CA LYS A 93 18.04 3.66 -7.12
C LYS A 93 16.73 3.09 -7.67
N PRO A 94 15.65 3.07 -6.88
CA PRO A 94 14.34 2.72 -7.38
C PRO A 94 13.94 3.66 -8.51
N PRO A 95 13.17 3.17 -9.50
CA PRO A 95 12.68 4.01 -10.58
C PRO A 95 11.79 5.12 -10.04
N ALA A 96 11.99 6.34 -10.57
CA ALA A 96 11.09 7.45 -10.34
C ALA A 96 9.73 7.17 -10.99
N ALA A 97 8.64 7.61 -10.35
CA ALA A 97 7.32 7.52 -10.94
C ALA A 97 7.06 8.73 -11.84
N ALA A 98 6.58 8.48 -13.06
CA ALA A 98 6.11 9.55 -13.93
C ALA A 98 4.66 9.92 -13.53
N PRO A 99 4.35 11.20 -13.33
CA PRO A 99 2.99 11.60 -12.97
C PRO A 99 2.02 11.33 -14.12
N ALA A 100 0.80 10.94 -13.77
CA ALA A 100 -0.31 10.99 -14.73
C ALA A 100 -0.70 12.46 -15.00
N ALA A 101 -1.37 12.71 -16.13
CA ALA A 101 -1.91 14.03 -16.41
C ALA A 101 -2.86 14.48 -15.28
N ALA A 102 -2.65 15.70 -14.77
CA ALA A 102 -3.49 16.25 -13.72
C ALA A 102 -4.94 16.41 -14.22
N PRO A 103 -5.95 16.09 -13.40
CA PRO A 103 -7.34 16.37 -13.75
C PRO A 103 -7.57 17.87 -14.01
N LYS A 104 -8.44 18.20 -14.96
CA LYS A 104 -8.73 19.59 -15.33
C LYS A 104 -9.62 20.34 -14.33
N SER A 105 -10.29 19.63 -13.42
CA SER A 105 -11.19 20.24 -12.43
C SER A 105 -10.75 19.93 -11.01
N THR A 106 -10.90 20.92 -10.13
CA THR A 106 -10.61 20.83 -8.69
C THR A 106 -11.37 19.66 -8.03
N SER A 107 -12.65 19.48 -8.37
CA SER A 107 -13.45 18.38 -7.82
C SER A 107 -12.92 16.99 -8.23
N ALA A 108 -12.52 16.81 -9.49
CA ALA A 108 -11.95 15.54 -9.96
C ALA A 108 -10.57 15.28 -9.34
N ALA A 109 -9.74 16.31 -9.20
CA ALA A 109 -8.45 16.21 -8.52
C ALA A 109 -8.59 15.84 -7.03
N LYS A 110 -9.52 16.49 -6.31
CA LYS A 110 -9.84 16.16 -4.91
C LYS A 110 -10.23 14.69 -4.76
N LYS A 111 -11.18 14.21 -5.58
CA LYS A 111 -11.62 12.80 -5.58
C LYS A 111 -10.49 11.83 -5.90
N LYS A 112 -9.61 12.17 -6.86
CA LYS A 112 -8.44 11.34 -7.20
C LYS A 112 -7.48 11.21 -6.01
N LEU A 113 -7.19 12.30 -5.32
CA LEU A 113 -6.32 12.30 -4.14
C LEU A 113 -6.93 11.52 -2.96
N GLN A 114 -8.23 11.73 -2.68
CA GLN A 114 -8.98 10.99 -1.65
C GLN A 114 -8.97 9.48 -1.93
N ALA A 115 -9.23 9.08 -3.18
CA ALA A 115 -9.19 7.68 -3.59
C ALA A 115 -7.79 7.08 -3.43
N ALA A 116 -6.74 7.82 -3.78
CA ALA A 116 -5.35 7.38 -3.60
C ALA A 116 -5.01 7.15 -2.12
N MET A 117 -5.40 8.06 -1.22
CA MET A 117 -5.16 7.91 0.22
C MET A 117 -5.96 6.74 0.81
N THR A 118 -7.21 6.56 0.40
CA THR A 118 -8.03 5.41 0.80
C THR A 118 -7.40 4.09 0.33
N LYS A 119 -6.94 4.02 -0.92
CA LYS A 119 -6.26 2.85 -1.48
C LYS A 119 -4.97 2.54 -0.71
N GLY A 120 -4.13 3.55 -0.48
CA GLY A 120 -2.87 3.39 0.25
C GLY A 120 -3.07 2.87 1.67
N ARG A 121 -4.09 3.39 2.37
CA ARG A 121 -4.51 2.91 3.70
C ARG A 121 -4.90 1.42 3.67
N GLN A 122 -5.78 1.05 2.74
CA GLN A 122 -6.28 -0.32 2.63
C GLN A 122 -5.18 -1.33 2.26
N GLN A 123 -4.33 -0.98 1.28
CA GLN A 123 -3.22 -1.85 0.86
C GLN A 123 -2.20 -2.05 1.99
N ALA A 124 -1.86 -0.99 2.73
CA ALA A 124 -0.95 -1.11 3.86
C ALA A 124 -1.55 -1.99 4.98
N ALA A 125 -2.82 -1.76 5.34
CA ALA A 125 -3.51 -2.54 6.37
C ALA A 125 -3.62 -4.03 6.01
N ALA A 126 -3.91 -4.35 4.74
CA ALA A 126 -4.04 -5.74 4.27
C ALA A 126 -2.73 -6.55 4.40
N LEU A 127 -1.57 -5.89 4.33
CA LEU A 127 -0.26 -6.54 4.43
C LEU A 127 0.19 -6.81 5.88
N VAL A 128 -0.44 -6.18 6.89
CA VAL A 128 0.02 -6.25 8.29
C VAL A 128 0.10 -7.68 8.80
N ALA A 129 -0.90 -8.50 8.49
CA ALA A 129 -0.98 -9.88 8.97
C ALA A 129 0.01 -10.84 8.30
N SER A 130 0.61 -10.45 7.17
CA SER A 130 1.47 -11.31 6.35
C SER A 130 2.97 -10.98 6.47
N VAL A 131 3.36 -10.05 7.35
CA VAL A 131 4.76 -9.61 7.48
C VAL A 131 5.27 -9.72 8.92
N PRO A 132 6.61 -9.78 9.13
CA PRO A 132 7.19 -9.73 10.47
C PRO A 132 6.82 -8.46 11.25
N ARG A 133 6.84 -8.54 12.59
CA ARG A 133 6.39 -7.46 13.49
C ARG A 133 7.03 -6.08 13.22
N ASN A 134 8.31 -6.04 12.86
CA ASN A 134 9.00 -4.78 12.53
C ASN A 134 8.40 -4.12 11.27
N ARG A 135 8.06 -4.90 10.23
CA ARG A 135 7.38 -4.41 9.02
C ARG A 135 5.92 -4.07 9.27
N ALA A 136 5.25 -4.80 10.16
CA ALA A 136 3.87 -4.53 10.56
C ALA A 136 3.73 -3.13 11.19
N GLY A 137 4.66 -2.72 12.04
CA GLY A 137 4.69 -1.37 12.62
C GLY A 137 4.82 -0.27 11.56
N LEU A 138 5.74 -0.45 10.59
CA LEU A 138 5.88 0.45 9.45
C LEU A 138 4.58 0.56 8.64
N LEU A 139 3.95 -0.58 8.31
CA LEU A 139 2.68 -0.61 7.58
C LEU A 139 1.53 0.06 8.34
N GLY A 140 1.47 -0.12 9.67
CA GLY A 140 0.54 0.61 10.53
C GLY A 140 0.73 2.12 10.44
N SER A 141 1.98 2.59 10.49
CA SER A 141 2.33 4.00 10.32
C SER A 141 1.92 4.54 8.94
N VAL A 142 2.18 3.78 7.86
CA VAL A 142 1.78 4.17 6.50
C VAL A 142 0.25 4.26 6.37
N SER A 143 -0.47 3.30 6.96
CA SER A 143 -1.94 3.29 6.97
C SER A 143 -2.51 4.51 7.70
N ALA A 144 -2.00 4.81 8.89
CA ALA A 144 -2.38 5.99 9.68
C ALA A 144 -2.00 7.31 8.99
N GLY A 145 -0.82 7.36 8.37
CA GLY A 145 -0.37 8.51 7.58
C GLY A 145 -1.29 8.78 6.38
N CYS A 146 -1.68 7.74 5.63
CA CYS A 146 -2.66 7.88 4.56
C CYS A 146 -4.03 8.37 5.05
N ALA A 147 -4.50 7.89 6.22
CA ALA A 147 -5.73 8.40 6.82
C ALA A 147 -5.62 9.89 7.19
N SER A 148 -4.50 10.31 7.77
CA SER A 148 -4.27 11.71 8.13
C SER A 148 -4.19 12.63 6.90
N LEU A 149 -3.52 12.17 5.85
CA LEU A 149 -3.43 12.89 4.58
C LEU A 149 -4.76 12.97 3.84
N HIS A 150 -5.66 12.00 4.05
CA HIS A 150 -7.03 12.07 3.51
C HIS A 150 -7.79 13.28 4.09
N GLU A 151 -7.65 13.55 5.39
CA GLU A 151 -8.34 14.67 6.05
C GLU A 151 -7.84 16.04 5.55
N VAL A 152 -6.56 16.15 5.18
CA VAL A 152 -5.98 17.37 4.59
C VAL A 152 -6.67 17.77 3.27
N ILE A 153 -7.25 16.80 2.56
CA ILE A 153 -7.91 16.98 1.27
C ILE A 153 -9.40 16.61 1.33
N SER A 154 -10.00 16.53 2.53
CA SER A 154 -11.41 16.19 2.73
C SER A 154 -12.37 17.36 2.51
#